data_AF-A0A921Z224-F1
#
_entry.id   AF-A0A921Z224-F1
#
_cell.length_a   1.000
_cell.length_b   1.000
_cell.length_c   1.000
_cell.angle_alpha   90.00
_cell.angle_beta   90.00
_cell.angle_gamma   90.00
#
_symmetry.space_group_name_H-M   'P 1'
#
loop_
_entity.id
_entity.type
_entity.pdbx_description
1 polymer ?
#
loop_
_entity_poly.entity_id
_entity_poly.type
_entity_poly.pdbx_seq_one_letter_code
_entity_poly.pdbx_strand_id
1 'polypeptide(L)'
;MASSSTGGEIVFGNIKPFPPVVNGKINIVSFLEAADDLVSLIERLGTVFAPVKFDMQGNIDKIKRFYQFDENSCLLELMLEEKNNGKETVAEGVLWLNRALLFFELVFLETLKHLKAECYDVNMKNVFTLAYEGSVKKYHNWVTQQLFTVICKMRPTLPQVMKCFEVEDPWIHVLQLMINIQSDSYLVCSLTTKAVVFETSLWEKIKHINRGLLRPESPHLNCIAGIKYFPPPKNYDDIEIPERQRLRVYDKVPVYPPNLKPPKMQKRLRYMRGPEPVHTTLQLKQYGVVALSGGRMAIPHFEMARLVVARKLDMKRMFAIWRVDPPWQPITKKGQGQRMGGGKGAIDHYVTPIKAGRIILEVGGKCEYAEVYQMLKIVAERLPFKAEAVSYEIMQEKAAKEKWEEENNQNPYTMKYLIQNNMGGCHKELSPYDHRWYGKYI
;
A
#
# COMPACT_ATOMS: atom_id res chain seq x y z
N MET A 1 46.39 36.56 -11.46
CA MET A 1 47.08 35.34 -11.93
C MET A 1 47.57 34.60 -10.70
N ALA A 2 46.85 33.59 -10.24
CA ALA A 2 47.25 32.81 -9.07
C ALA A 2 46.51 31.47 -9.03
N SER A 3 47.31 30.40 -8.86
CA SER A 3 47.04 29.07 -8.32
C SER A 3 45.89 28.24 -8.90
N SER A 4 46.24 27.35 -9.83
CA SER A 4 45.59 26.06 -10.05
C SER A 4 45.62 25.23 -8.76
N SER A 5 44.47 25.04 -8.11
CA SER A 5 44.32 24.00 -7.08
C SER A 5 44.04 22.68 -7.77
N THR A 6 45.07 21.83 -7.81
CA THR A 6 45.00 20.41 -8.17
C THR A 6 43.91 19.74 -7.33
N GLY A 7 42.85 19.27 -7.99
CA GLY A 7 41.84 18.43 -7.35
C GLY A 7 42.50 17.14 -6.87
N GLY A 8 42.49 16.92 -5.56
CA GLY A 8 42.95 15.66 -4.97
C GLY A 8 42.09 14.51 -5.50
N GLU A 9 42.71 13.56 -6.19
CA GLU A 9 42.08 12.30 -6.57
C GLU A 9 41.65 11.55 -5.31
N ILE A 10 40.34 11.51 -5.05
CA ILE A 10 39.78 10.65 -4.01
C ILE A 10 39.86 9.20 -4.53
N VAL A 11 40.80 8.44 -3.98
CA VAL A 11 40.88 6.98 -4.14
C VAL A 11 39.76 6.36 -3.31
N PHE A 12 39.10 5.31 -3.82
CA PHE A 12 37.91 4.68 -3.21
C PHE A 12 38.04 4.33 -1.72
N GLY A 13 39.27 4.07 -1.25
CA GLY A 13 39.57 3.81 0.15
C GLY A 13 39.32 4.98 1.12
N ASN A 14 39.04 6.19 0.61
CA ASN A 14 38.88 7.41 1.41
C ASN A 14 37.43 7.86 1.63
N ILE A 15 36.42 7.12 1.14
CA ILE A 15 35.01 7.47 1.38
C ILE A 15 34.69 7.27 2.87
N LYS A 16 34.28 8.36 3.53
CA LYS A 16 33.90 8.31 4.95
C LYS A 16 32.62 7.48 5.14
N PRO A 17 32.54 6.63 6.18
CA PRO A 17 31.31 5.96 6.54
C PRO A 17 30.24 6.94 7.00
N PHE A 18 28.97 6.61 6.77
CA PHE A 18 27.89 7.34 7.43
C PHE A 18 27.99 7.14 8.95
N PRO A 19 27.76 8.19 9.76
CA PRO A 19 27.91 8.11 11.21
C PRO A 19 26.88 7.16 11.83
N PRO A 20 27.25 6.43 12.89
CA PRO A 20 26.30 5.57 13.59
C PRO A 20 25.28 6.37 14.40
N VAL A 21 24.12 5.75 14.67
CA VAL A 21 23.06 6.25 15.55
C VAL A 21 23.45 5.96 17.00
N VAL A 22 24.00 6.95 17.69
CA VAL A 22 24.34 6.84 19.12
C VAL A 22 23.21 7.44 19.95
N ASN A 23 22.56 6.64 20.80
CA ASN A 23 21.43 7.07 21.63
C ASN A 23 20.27 7.76 20.85
N GLY A 24 20.02 7.31 19.62
CA GLY A 24 18.99 7.90 18.76
C GLY A 24 19.37 9.25 18.14
N LYS A 25 20.64 9.65 18.25
CA LYS A 25 21.20 10.88 17.67
C LYS A 25 22.16 10.55 16.54
N ILE A 26 22.24 11.44 15.56
CA ILE A 26 23.11 11.32 14.38
C ILE A 26 23.90 12.61 14.26
N ASN A 27 25.22 12.47 14.17
CA ASN A 27 26.12 13.60 13.96
C ASN A 27 25.90 14.21 12.57
N ILE A 28 25.51 15.48 12.51
CA ILE A 28 25.19 16.13 11.23
C ILE A 28 26.42 16.39 10.38
N VAL A 29 27.57 16.72 10.98
CA VAL A 29 28.81 17.00 10.26
C VAL A 29 29.27 15.74 9.53
N SER A 30 29.43 14.63 10.26
CA SER A 30 29.83 13.35 9.68
C SER A 30 28.84 12.85 8.64
N PHE A 31 27.53 13.10 8.83
CA PHE A 31 26.50 12.73 7.86
C PHE A 31 26.64 13.51 6.55
N LEU A 32 26.85 14.83 6.64
CA LEU A 32 27.00 15.67 5.45
C LEU A 32 28.31 15.40 4.71
N GLU A 33 29.40 15.09 5.42
CA GLU A 33 30.67 14.69 4.80
C GLU A 33 30.53 13.37 4.02
N ALA A 34 29.91 12.35 4.63
CA ALA A 34 29.66 11.07 3.94
C ALA A 34 28.71 11.24 2.73
N ALA A 35 27.72 12.14 2.83
CA ALA A 35 26.84 12.45 1.70
C ALA A 35 27.59 13.16 0.55
N ASP A 36 28.52 14.06 0.86
CA ASP A 36 29.37 14.79 -0.12
C ASP A 36 30.31 13.83 -0.86
N ASP A 37 30.90 12.88 -0.13
CA ASP A 37 31.74 11.81 -0.71
C ASP A 37 30.93 10.92 -1.67
N LEU A 38 29.68 10.58 -1.31
CA LEU A 38 28.80 9.81 -2.19
C LEU A 38 28.40 10.61 -3.44
N VAL A 39 28.13 11.91 -3.32
CA VAL A 39 27.85 12.77 -4.49
C VAL A 39 29.04 12.79 -5.45
N SER A 40 30.27 12.85 -4.92
CA SER A 40 31.50 12.75 -5.70
C SER A 40 31.64 11.39 -6.41
N LEU A 41 31.16 10.30 -5.81
CA LEU A 41 31.08 8.98 -6.46
C LEU A 41 30.04 8.98 -7.60
N ILE A 42 28.87 9.56 -7.37
CA ILE A 42 27.78 9.62 -8.35
C ILE A 42 28.19 10.41 -9.59
N GLU A 43 28.99 11.46 -9.43
CA GLU A 43 29.57 12.19 -10.56
C GLU A 43 30.37 11.29 -11.51
N ARG A 44 31.06 10.28 -10.99
CA ARG A 44 31.81 9.31 -11.80
C ARG A 44 30.93 8.34 -12.58
N LEU A 45 29.66 8.15 -12.19
CA LEU A 45 28.70 7.29 -12.91
C LEU A 45 28.27 7.89 -14.26
N GLY A 46 28.63 9.15 -14.52
CA GLY A 46 28.50 9.81 -15.83
C GLY A 46 27.50 10.97 -15.84
N THR A 47 27.54 11.75 -16.93
CA THR A 47 26.79 13.00 -17.10
C THR A 47 25.27 12.81 -17.05
N VAL A 48 24.77 11.59 -17.28
CA VAL A 48 23.35 11.22 -17.18
C VAL A 48 22.81 11.45 -15.75
N PHE A 49 23.65 11.34 -14.73
CA PHE A 49 23.26 11.57 -13.33
C PHE A 49 23.44 13.02 -12.88
N ALA A 50 23.85 13.94 -13.75
CA ALA A 50 24.00 15.36 -13.39
C ALA A 50 22.75 15.95 -12.71
N PRO A 51 21.51 15.69 -13.17
CA PRO A 51 20.32 16.17 -12.46
C PRO A 51 20.19 15.63 -11.03
N VAL A 52 20.57 14.38 -10.80
CA VAL A 52 20.53 13.74 -9.47
C VAL A 52 21.63 14.31 -8.57
N LYS A 53 22.83 14.50 -9.12
CA LYS A 53 23.95 15.15 -8.44
C LYS A 53 23.56 16.56 -7.97
N PHE A 54 23.02 17.38 -8.87
CA PHE A 54 22.64 18.76 -8.53
C PHE A 54 21.52 18.82 -7.49
N ASP A 55 20.57 17.89 -7.54
CA ASP A 55 19.51 17.80 -6.53
C ASP A 55 20.08 17.43 -5.14
N MET A 56 20.93 16.41 -5.07
CA MET A 56 21.58 16.01 -3.82
C MET A 56 22.48 17.11 -3.26
N GLN A 57 23.33 17.72 -4.09
CA GLN A 57 24.20 18.82 -3.68
C GLN A 57 23.39 20.03 -3.22
N GLY A 58 22.30 20.37 -3.93
CA GLY A 58 21.41 21.47 -3.54
C GLY A 58 20.80 21.25 -2.17
N ASN A 59 20.43 20.01 -1.83
CA ASN A 59 19.92 19.66 -0.51
C ASN A 59 21.02 19.74 0.57
N ILE A 60 22.24 19.26 0.28
CA ILE A 60 23.40 19.39 1.18
C ILE A 60 23.73 20.86 1.45
N ASP A 61 23.82 21.68 0.41
CA ASP A 61 24.11 23.11 0.51
C ASP A 61 23.02 23.86 1.28
N LYS A 62 21.76 23.46 1.12
CA LYS A 62 20.64 24.00 1.91
C LYS A 62 20.84 23.70 3.40
N ILE A 63 21.19 22.48 3.76
CA ILE A 63 21.46 22.11 5.16
C ILE A 63 22.65 22.91 5.71
N LYS A 64 23.74 23.01 4.95
CA LYS A 64 24.96 23.76 5.34
C LYS A 64 24.71 25.28 5.52
N ARG A 65 23.78 25.88 4.77
CA ARG A 65 23.49 27.33 4.83
C ARG A 65 22.56 27.74 5.96
N PHE A 66 21.58 26.89 6.30
CA PHE A 66 20.49 27.28 7.21
C PHE A 66 20.75 26.97 8.68
N TYR A 67 21.70 26.09 9.00
CA TYR A 67 22.07 25.77 10.37
C TYR A 67 23.51 26.22 10.69
N GLN A 68 23.69 26.82 11.87
CA GLN A 68 24.98 26.82 12.55
C GLN A 68 25.03 25.56 13.39
N PHE A 69 25.89 24.62 13.02
CA PHE A 69 26.08 23.36 13.72
C PHE A 69 27.54 23.18 14.07
N ASP A 70 27.78 22.59 15.24
CA ASP A 70 29.08 22.17 15.73
C ASP A 70 29.25 20.65 15.58
N GLU A 71 30.42 20.15 15.99
CA GLU A 71 30.70 18.70 16.00
C GLU A 71 29.78 17.90 16.92
N ASN A 72 28.97 18.53 17.78
CA ASN A 72 28.03 17.85 18.67
C ASN A 72 26.57 17.91 18.20
N SER A 73 26.31 18.62 17.11
CA SER A 73 24.95 18.90 16.63
C SER A 73 24.27 17.63 16.10
N CYS A 74 23.05 17.40 16.59
CA CYS A 74 22.23 16.25 16.21
C CYS A 74 21.23 16.61 15.12
N LEU A 75 21.22 15.83 14.04
CA LEU A 75 20.30 16.01 12.91
C LEU A 75 18.82 16.02 13.34
N LEU A 76 18.44 15.15 14.27
CA LEU A 76 17.05 15.04 14.74
C LEU A 76 16.62 16.26 15.57
N GLU A 77 17.53 16.83 16.36
CA GLU A 77 17.24 18.01 17.20
C GLU A 77 17.01 19.24 16.32
N LEU A 78 17.85 19.42 15.31
CA LEU A 78 17.72 20.51 14.34
C LEU A 78 16.39 20.44 13.55
N MET A 79 15.95 19.24 13.16
CA MET A 79 14.64 19.05 12.51
C MET A 79 13.46 19.36 13.44
N LEU A 80 13.58 19.02 14.73
CA LEU A 80 12.55 19.33 15.73
C LEU A 80 12.46 20.83 16.03
N GLU A 81 13.61 21.51 16.08
CA GLU A 81 13.67 22.97 16.24
C GLU A 81 13.05 23.71 15.05
N GLU A 82 13.32 23.28 13.82
CA GLU A 82 12.74 23.90 12.62
C GLU A 82 11.21 23.82 12.62
N LYS A 83 10.68 22.64 12.98
CA LYS A 83 9.25 22.38 13.09
C LYS A 83 8.59 23.29 14.12
N ASN A 84 9.23 23.48 15.28
CA ASN A 84 8.71 24.39 16.32
C ASN A 84 8.70 25.86 15.85
N ASN A 85 9.62 26.22 14.96
CA ASN A 85 9.73 27.56 14.38
C ASN A 85 8.86 27.77 13.13
N GLY A 86 8.05 26.77 12.73
CA GLY A 86 7.14 26.86 11.59
C GLY A 86 7.83 26.92 10.22
N LYS A 87 9.09 26.46 10.13
CA LYS A 87 9.85 26.33 8.89
C LYS A 87 10.16 24.85 8.67
N GLU A 88 10.03 24.37 7.44
CA GLU A 88 10.31 22.97 7.08
C GLU A 88 11.37 22.84 5.98
N THR A 89 12.07 23.94 5.68
CA THR A 89 12.98 24.06 4.55
C THR A 89 14.17 23.11 4.59
N VAL A 90 14.74 22.85 5.77
CA VAL A 90 15.89 21.97 5.93
C VAL A 90 15.45 20.54 6.18
N ALA A 91 14.38 20.34 6.95
CA ALA A 91 13.71 19.04 7.11
C ALA A 91 13.32 18.43 5.75
N GLU A 92 12.79 19.25 4.83
CA GLU A 92 12.54 18.84 3.43
C GLU A 92 13.84 18.46 2.70
N GLY A 93 14.90 19.24 2.86
CA GLY A 93 16.21 18.97 2.23
C GLY A 93 16.80 17.64 2.70
N VAL A 94 16.77 17.39 4.01
CA VAL A 94 17.20 16.11 4.63
C VAL A 94 16.34 14.95 4.15
N LEU A 95 15.02 15.16 4.03
CA LEU A 95 14.10 14.13 3.55
C LEU A 95 14.39 13.72 2.10
N TRP A 96 14.59 14.70 1.20
CA TRP A 96 14.92 14.44 -0.20
C TRP A 96 16.30 13.83 -0.37
N LEU A 97 17.29 14.32 0.39
CA LEU A 97 18.62 13.72 0.44
C LEU A 97 18.55 12.25 0.86
N ASN A 98 17.87 11.93 1.96
CA ASN A 98 17.70 10.55 2.45
C ASN A 98 17.05 9.62 1.42
N ARG A 99 16.08 10.12 0.64
CA ARG A 99 15.44 9.32 -0.41
C ARG A 99 16.39 9.04 -1.57
N ALA A 100 17.25 10.01 -1.92
CA ALA A 100 18.29 9.82 -2.93
C ALA A 100 19.37 8.84 -2.44
N LEU A 101 19.78 8.92 -1.17
CA LEU A 101 20.71 7.96 -0.55
C LEU A 101 20.15 6.53 -0.61
N LEU A 102 18.88 6.35 -0.25
CA LEU A 102 18.20 5.04 -0.33
C LEU A 102 18.17 4.48 -1.77
N PHE A 103 17.99 5.33 -2.77
CA PHE A 103 18.05 4.89 -4.17
C PHE A 103 19.40 4.27 -4.51
N PHE A 104 20.50 4.94 -4.16
CA PHE A 104 21.85 4.43 -4.42
C PHE A 104 22.21 3.22 -3.56
N GLU A 105 21.76 3.18 -2.31
CA GLU A 105 21.86 1.99 -1.46
C GLU A 105 21.25 0.77 -2.16
N LEU A 106 20.03 0.88 -2.68
CA LEU A 106 19.36 -0.22 -3.39
C LEU A 106 20.11 -0.62 -4.68
N VAL A 107 20.64 0.35 -5.43
CA VAL A 107 21.45 0.06 -6.63
C VAL A 107 22.69 -0.75 -6.26
N PHE A 108 23.45 -0.32 -5.25
CA PHE A 108 24.68 -1.01 -4.84
C PHE A 108 24.40 -2.37 -4.21
N LEU A 109 23.36 -2.48 -3.38
CA LEU A 109 22.93 -3.75 -2.79
C LEU A 109 22.60 -4.80 -3.86
N GLU A 110 21.80 -4.43 -4.86
CA GLU A 110 21.40 -5.36 -5.90
C GLU A 110 22.56 -5.71 -6.82
N THR A 111 23.41 -4.73 -7.14
CA THR A 111 24.66 -4.97 -7.89
C THR A 111 25.55 -5.98 -7.15
N LEU A 112 25.68 -5.86 -5.84
CA LEU A 112 26.47 -6.78 -5.04
C LEU A 112 25.89 -8.19 -4.93
N LYS A 113 24.57 -8.34 -4.90
CA LYS A 113 23.95 -9.67 -4.94
C LYS A 113 24.33 -10.41 -6.22
N HIS A 114 24.30 -9.70 -7.34
CA HIS A 114 24.69 -10.29 -8.63
C HIS A 114 26.18 -10.62 -8.69
N LEU A 115 27.03 -9.73 -8.18
CA LEU A 115 28.45 -10.03 -8.02
C LEU A 115 28.60 -11.30 -7.18
N LYS A 116 28.02 -11.38 -5.96
CA LYS A 116 28.05 -12.53 -5.03
C LYS A 116 27.62 -13.86 -5.65
N ALA A 117 26.76 -13.82 -6.65
CA ALA A 117 26.29 -14.98 -7.38
C ALA A 117 27.17 -15.35 -8.60
N GLU A 118 28.32 -14.68 -8.77
CA GLU A 118 29.21 -14.76 -9.95
C GLU A 118 28.48 -14.51 -11.28
N CYS A 119 27.39 -13.73 -11.22
CA CYS A 119 26.53 -13.42 -12.35
C CYS A 119 26.91 -12.05 -12.91
N TYR A 120 27.83 -12.03 -13.89
CA TYR A 120 28.32 -10.78 -14.48
C TYR A 120 27.47 -10.25 -15.66
N ASP A 121 26.56 -11.06 -16.20
CA ASP A 121 25.60 -10.66 -17.26
C ASP A 121 24.35 -9.95 -16.67
N VAL A 122 24.59 -8.91 -15.87
CA VAL A 122 23.52 -8.18 -15.19
C VAL A 122 22.96 -7.11 -16.11
N ASN A 123 21.65 -7.16 -16.33
CA ASN A 123 20.96 -6.04 -16.95
C ASN A 123 20.80 -4.89 -15.95
N MET A 124 21.76 -3.96 -15.95
CA MET A 124 21.74 -2.77 -15.09
C MET A 124 20.46 -1.93 -15.24
N LYS A 125 19.72 -2.03 -16.35
CA LYS A 125 18.40 -1.39 -16.48
C LYS A 125 17.46 -1.87 -15.37
N ASN A 126 17.43 -3.18 -15.14
CA ASN A 126 16.54 -3.80 -14.17
C ASN A 126 16.94 -3.39 -12.75
N VAL A 127 18.24 -3.39 -12.45
CA VAL A 127 18.81 -2.95 -11.16
C VAL A 127 18.36 -1.52 -10.83
N PHE A 128 18.61 -0.58 -11.75
CA PHE A 128 18.23 0.82 -11.55
C PHE A 128 16.71 1.03 -11.52
N THR A 129 15.95 0.27 -12.30
CA THR A 129 14.47 0.34 -12.29
C THR A 129 13.91 -0.17 -10.97
N LEU A 130 14.40 -1.30 -10.45
CA LEU A 130 14.00 -1.84 -9.16
C LEU A 130 14.34 -0.88 -8.02
N ALA A 131 15.54 -0.32 -8.03
CA ALA A 131 15.95 0.69 -7.04
C ALA A 131 15.05 1.93 -7.10
N TYR A 132 14.71 2.41 -8.31
CA TYR A 132 13.82 3.57 -8.51
C TYR A 132 12.42 3.30 -7.95
N GLU A 133 11.86 2.12 -8.26
CA GLU A 133 10.54 1.70 -7.78
C GLU A 133 10.49 1.51 -6.27
N GLY A 134 11.57 1.02 -5.66
CA GLY A 134 11.70 0.81 -4.22
C GLY A 134 11.93 2.08 -3.40
N SER A 135 12.34 3.19 -4.02
CA SER A 135 12.78 4.41 -3.32
C SER A 135 11.94 5.65 -3.66
N VAL A 136 12.39 6.46 -4.62
CA VAL A 136 11.93 7.82 -4.91
C VAL A 136 10.68 7.89 -5.79
N LYS A 137 10.36 6.84 -6.58
CA LYS A 137 9.29 6.88 -7.60
C LYS A 137 7.93 7.33 -7.05
N LYS A 138 7.56 6.86 -5.86
CA LYS A 138 6.29 7.20 -5.19
C LYS A 138 6.14 8.68 -4.86
N TYR A 139 7.24 9.42 -4.78
CA TYR A 139 7.28 10.83 -4.39
C TYR A 139 7.45 11.78 -5.60
N HIS A 140 7.81 11.24 -6.76
CA HIS A 140 8.02 12.03 -7.97
C HIS A 140 6.71 12.34 -8.67
N ASN A 141 6.56 13.58 -9.14
CA ASN A 141 5.50 13.93 -10.08
C ASN A 141 5.72 13.25 -11.45
N TRP A 142 4.72 13.30 -12.33
CA TRP A 142 4.78 12.63 -13.63
C TRP A 142 6.01 13.04 -14.47
N VAL A 143 6.38 14.32 -14.47
CA VAL A 143 7.53 14.84 -15.23
C VAL A 143 8.84 14.27 -14.70
N THR A 144 9.05 14.30 -13.37
CA THR A 144 10.25 13.74 -12.73
C THR A 144 10.31 12.22 -12.90
N GLN A 145 9.16 11.53 -12.96
CA GLN A 145 9.12 10.10 -13.27
C GLN A 145 9.59 9.81 -14.71
N GLN A 146 9.23 10.65 -15.69
CA GLN A 146 9.73 10.50 -17.07
C GLN A 146 11.25 10.72 -17.13
N LEU A 147 11.77 11.75 -16.43
CA LEU A 147 13.20 12.01 -16.35
C LEU A 147 13.97 10.79 -15.79
N PHE A 148 13.53 10.24 -14.66
CA PHE A 148 14.17 9.06 -14.06
C PHE A 148 14.03 7.80 -14.92
N THR A 149 12.95 7.68 -15.69
CA THR A 149 12.78 6.58 -16.66
C THR A 149 13.83 6.68 -17.78
N VAL A 150 14.19 7.90 -18.21
CA VAL A 150 15.28 8.11 -19.18
C VAL A 150 16.63 7.80 -18.53
N ILE A 151 16.89 8.27 -17.31
CA ILE A 151 18.12 7.95 -16.55
C ILE A 151 18.29 6.43 -16.41
N CYS A 152 17.25 5.71 -16.01
CA CYS A 152 17.27 4.25 -15.87
C CYS A 152 17.46 3.51 -17.21
N LYS A 153 17.19 4.14 -18.36
CA LYS A 153 17.49 3.60 -19.70
C LYS A 153 18.93 3.88 -20.12
N MET A 154 19.42 5.07 -19.81
CA MET A 154 20.76 5.58 -20.14
C MET A 154 21.85 5.15 -19.14
N ARG A 155 21.46 4.42 -18.08
CA ARG A 155 22.32 3.91 -17.00
C ARG A 155 23.65 3.29 -17.47
N PRO A 156 24.72 3.39 -16.65
CA PRO A 156 25.99 2.74 -16.91
C PRO A 156 25.87 1.21 -16.90
N THR A 157 26.74 0.54 -17.65
CA THR A 157 26.91 -0.91 -17.62
C THR A 157 27.61 -1.35 -16.33
N LEU A 158 27.51 -2.64 -15.98
CA LEU A 158 28.18 -3.15 -14.79
C LEU A 158 29.70 -2.86 -14.80
N PRO A 159 30.45 -3.06 -15.90
CA PRO A 159 31.86 -2.67 -15.97
C PRO A 159 32.10 -1.16 -15.79
N GLN A 160 31.20 -0.31 -16.28
CA GLN A 160 31.30 1.15 -16.08
C GLN A 160 31.07 1.52 -14.63
N VAL A 161 30.06 0.92 -13.99
CA VAL A 161 29.83 1.06 -12.54
C VAL A 161 31.07 0.61 -11.81
N MET A 162 31.62 -0.58 -12.08
CA MET A 162 32.83 -1.09 -11.44
C MET A 162 34.06 -0.20 -11.65
N LYS A 163 34.21 0.39 -12.84
CA LYS A 163 35.30 1.32 -13.14
C LYS A 163 35.25 2.58 -12.29
N CYS A 164 34.06 3.04 -11.88
CA CYS A 164 33.93 4.16 -10.94
C CYS A 164 34.58 3.87 -9.58
N PHE A 165 34.78 2.60 -9.24
CA PHE A 165 35.38 2.18 -7.98
C PHE A 165 36.91 2.06 -8.04
N GLU A 166 37.54 2.11 -9.22
CA GLU A 166 39.00 2.04 -9.41
C GLU A 166 39.66 0.83 -8.70
N VAL A 167 39.05 -0.37 -8.75
CA VAL A 167 39.54 -1.53 -7.96
C VAL A 167 40.00 -2.70 -8.82
N GLU A 168 41.12 -3.33 -8.42
CA GLU A 168 41.61 -4.64 -8.90
C GLU A 168 40.76 -5.81 -8.35
N ASP A 169 40.16 -5.66 -7.16
CA ASP A 169 39.23 -6.62 -6.52
C ASP A 169 37.87 -5.96 -6.12
N PRO A 170 36.83 -6.08 -6.96
CA PRO A 170 35.48 -5.54 -6.75
C PRO A 170 34.84 -5.79 -5.38
N TRP A 171 35.19 -6.93 -4.78
CA TRP A 171 34.44 -7.54 -3.70
C TRP A 171 34.60 -6.82 -2.37
N ILE A 172 35.84 -6.52 -2.00
CA ILE A 172 36.19 -5.99 -0.68
C ILE A 172 35.68 -4.56 -0.53
N HIS A 173 35.75 -3.76 -1.60
CA HIS A 173 35.45 -2.33 -1.55
C HIS A 173 33.97 -2.02 -1.63
N VAL A 174 33.18 -2.78 -2.42
CA VAL A 174 31.73 -2.62 -2.39
C VAL A 174 31.15 -3.22 -1.09
N LEU A 175 31.80 -4.25 -0.51
CA LEU A 175 31.52 -4.69 0.86
C LEU A 175 31.86 -3.61 1.91
N GLN A 176 32.96 -2.88 1.75
CA GLN A 176 33.33 -1.76 2.62
C GLN A 176 32.33 -0.60 2.49
N LEU A 177 31.91 -0.25 1.28
CA LEU A 177 30.89 0.75 1.00
C LEU A 177 29.53 0.33 1.58
N MET A 178 29.20 -0.96 1.48
CA MET A 178 28.07 -1.53 2.19
C MET A 178 28.26 -1.45 3.69
N ILE A 179 29.37 -1.86 4.29
CA ILE A 179 29.59 -1.71 5.74
C ILE A 179 29.46 -0.24 6.17
N ASN A 180 29.89 0.69 5.32
CA ASN A 180 29.81 2.14 5.53
C ASN A 180 28.41 2.74 5.32
N ILE A 181 27.52 2.09 4.55
CA ILE A 181 26.10 2.46 4.36
C ILE A 181 25.18 1.66 5.32
N GLN A 182 25.57 0.44 5.65
CA GLN A 182 24.81 -0.62 6.34
C GLN A 182 25.13 -0.64 7.85
N SER A 183 26.15 0.10 8.30
CA SER A 183 26.46 0.33 9.71
C SER A 183 25.34 1.04 10.49
N ASP A 184 24.23 1.41 9.85
CA ASP A 184 22.96 1.53 10.55
C ASP A 184 21.75 1.39 9.63
N SER A 185 21.22 0.17 9.53
CA SER A 185 19.82 -0.10 9.15
C SER A 185 18.83 0.72 10.01
N TYR A 186 19.29 1.31 11.13
CA TYR A 186 18.57 2.25 11.98
C TYR A 186 18.56 3.71 11.48
N LEU A 187 19.44 4.15 10.58
CA LEU A 187 19.51 5.56 10.20
C LEU A 187 18.42 5.91 9.19
N VAL A 188 18.34 5.15 8.09
CA VAL A 188 17.28 5.28 7.08
C VAL A 188 15.94 4.85 7.67
N CYS A 189 15.91 3.79 8.49
CA CYS A 189 14.66 3.33 9.11
C CYS A 189 14.21 4.23 10.28
N SER A 190 15.06 4.74 11.16
CA SER A 190 14.60 5.58 12.29
C SER A 190 14.31 7.04 11.89
N LEU A 191 15.04 7.63 10.93
CA LEU A 191 14.72 8.95 10.39
C LEU A 191 13.44 8.91 9.55
N THR A 192 13.24 7.86 8.75
CA THR A 192 11.95 7.67 8.08
C THR A 192 10.86 7.35 9.10
N THR A 193 11.07 6.47 10.09
CA THR A 193 10.02 6.12 11.07
C THR A 193 9.60 7.30 11.95
N LYS A 194 10.51 8.24 12.28
CA LYS A 194 10.18 9.47 13.03
C LYS A 194 9.68 10.62 12.15
N ALA A 195 10.11 10.73 10.88
CA ALA A 195 9.49 11.64 9.91
C ALA A 195 8.12 11.13 9.39
N VAL A 196 7.86 9.81 9.50
CA VAL A 196 6.61 9.12 9.12
C VAL A 196 5.48 9.30 10.15
N VAL A 197 5.70 10.07 11.22
CA VAL A 197 4.59 10.63 12.01
C VAL A 197 3.66 11.50 11.14
N PHE A 198 4.07 11.85 9.91
CA PHE A 198 3.28 12.62 8.95
C PHE A 198 2.57 11.84 7.83
N GLU A 199 2.63 10.51 7.72
CA GLU A 199 1.82 9.82 6.69
C GLU A 199 1.53 8.34 7.04
N THR A 200 0.42 8.13 7.76
CA THR A 200 -0.09 6.80 8.12
C THR A 200 -0.82 6.15 6.94
N SER A 201 -0.07 5.58 5.99
CA SER A 201 -0.61 4.55 5.07
C SER A 201 0.44 3.64 4.43
N LEU A 202 1.73 3.90 4.68
CA LEU A 202 2.82 3.19 4.01
C LEU A 202 3.39 2.02 4.84
N TRP A 203 3.22 2.05 6.17
CA TRP A 203 3.74 1.03 7.10
C TRP A 203 3.12 -0.36 6.87
N GLU A 204 1.85 -0.43 6.44
CA GLU A 204 1.19 -1.72 6.14
C GLU A 204 1.67 -2.36 4.83
N LYS A 205 2.16 -1.57 3.86
CA LYS A 205 2.68 -2.09 2.59
C LYS A 205 4.12 -2.59 2.68
N ILE A 206 4.94 -2.02 3.57
CA ILE A 206 6.34 -2.41 3.77
C ILE A 206 6.47 -3.65 4.67
N LYS A 207 5.50 -3.90 5.55
CA LYS A 207 5.46 -5.07 6.45
C LYS A 207 5.55 -6.42 5.72
N HIS A 208 5.15 -6.47 4.44
CA HIS A 208 5.22 -7.68 3.62
C HIS A 208 6.56 -7.89 2.91
N ILE A 209 7.39 -6.85 2.78
CA ILE A 209 8.73 -6.93 2.18
C ILE A 209 9.79 -7.23 3.26
N ASN A 210 9.57 -6.78 4.50
CA ASN A 210 10.50 -6.91 5.62
C ASN A 210 10.47 -8.25 6.39
N ARG A 211 9.83 -9.30 5.88
CA ARG A 211 9.87 -10.64 6.53
C ARG A 211 11.25 -11.31 6.49
N GLY A 212 12.26 -10.70 5.86
CA GLY A 212 13.62 -11.26 5.77
C GLY A 212 14.70 -10.61 6.64
N LEU A 213 14.45 -9.49 7.33
CA LEU A 213 15.54 -8.63 7.83
C LEU A 213 15.54 -8.33 9.35
N LEU A 214 14.68 -8.99 10.12
CA LEU A 214 14.73 -8.91 11.59
C LEU A 214 15.15 -10.27 12.17
N ARG A 215 16.47 -10.51 12.26
CA ARG A 215 17.04 -11.38 13.30
C ARG A 215 17.82 -10.49 14.27
N PRO A 216 17.58 -10.58 15.59
CA PRO A 216 18.55 -10.07 16.55
C PRO A 216 19.79 -10.96 16.51
N GLU A 217 20.96 -10.35 16.68
CA GLU A 217 22.30 -10.90 16.89
C GLU A 217 22.48 -12.39 16.59
N SER A 218 23.26 -12.71 15.54
CA SER A 218 23.72 -14.08 15.31
C SER A 218 24.67 -14.53 16.43
N PRO A 219 24.31 -15.51 17.29
CA PRO A 219 25.31 -16.47 17.72
C PRO A 219 25.79 -17.18 16.46
N HIS A 220 27.09 -17.45 16.34
CA HIS A 220 27.74 -18.13 15.22
C HIS A 220 26.78 -18.97 14.36
N LEU A 221 26.39 -18.43 13.20
CA LEU A 221 25.52 -19.11 12.25
C LEU A 221 26.36 -20.19 11.55
N ASN A 222 26.41 -21.38 12.15
CA ASN A 222 26.70 -22.59 11.41
C ASN A 222 25.68 -22.66 10.26
N CYS A 223 26.17 -22.68 9.02
CA CYS A 223 25.36 -22.98 7.84
C CYS A 223 24.82 -24.40 7.93
N ILE A 224 23.73 -24.58 8.68
CA ILE A 224 22.92 -25.79 8.60
C ILE A 224 22.00 -25.58 7.40
N ALA A 225 22.19 -26.40 6.36
CA ALA A 225 21.23 -26.52 5.27
C ALA A 225 19.89 -27.01 5.86
N GLY A 226 19.04 -26.07 6.30
CA GLY A 226 17.71 -26.39 6.79
C GLY A 226 16.89 -27.01 5.66
N ILE A 227 16.31 -28.17 5.91
CA ILE A 227 15.39 -28.81 4.96
C ILE A 227 14.23 -27.84 4.74
N LYS A 228 13.99 -27.44 3.48
CA LYS A 228 12.85 -26.60 3.12
C LYS A 228 11.56 -27.38 3.43
N TYR A 229 10.77 -26.89 4.37
CA TYR A 229 9.45 -27.43 4.63
C TYR A 229 8.47 -26.91 3.58
N PHE A 230 8.07 -27.79 2.66
CA PHE A 230 6.98 -27.52 1.73
C PHE A 230 5.69 -28.09 2.33
N PRO A 231 4.72 -27.24 2.72
CA PRO A 231 3.44 -27.78 3.17
C PRO A 231 2.81 -28.57 2.01
N PRO A 232 2.07 -29.65 2.32
CA PRO A 232 1.33 -30.36 1.28
C PRO A 232 0.37 -29.40 0.57
N PRO A 233 0.17 -29.53 -0.75
CA PRO A 233 -0.77 -28.71 -1.47
C PRO A 233 -2.19 -28.91 -0.92
N LYS A 234 -3.02 -27.86 -0.94
CA LYS A 234 -4.42 -27.95 -0.52
C LYS A 234 -5.17 -28.92 -1.44
N ASN A 235 -5.92 -29.86 -0.87
CA ASN A 235 -6.76 -30.77 -1.64
C ASN A 235 -8.11 -30.10 -1.97
N TYR A 236 -8.61 -30.32 -3.19
CA TYR A 236 -9.88 -29.80 -3.72
C TYR A 236 -10.78 -30.88 -4.32
N ASP A 237 -10.57 -32.15 -3.97
CA ASP A 237 -11.33 -33.28 -4.52
C ASP A 237 -12.81 -33.23 -4.15
N ASP A 238 -13.15 -32.67 -2.97
CA ASP A 238 -14.52 -32.52 -2.48
C ASP A 238 -15.35 -31.46 -3.23
N ILE A 239 -14.72 -30.69 -4.14
CA ILE A 239 -15.36 -29.57 -4.81
C ILE A 239 -15.90 -29.98 -6.18
N GLU A 240 -17.21 -30.14 -6.24
CA GLU A 240 -17.95 -30.35 -7.49
C GLU A 240 -18.18 -29.02 -8.20
N ILE A 241 -17.85 -28.97 -9.49
CA ILE A 241 -18.05 -27.79 -10.32
C ILE A 241 -19.44 -27.89 -10.97
N PRO A 242 -20.32 -26.90 -10.79
CA PRO A 242 -21.64 -26.92 -11.40
C PRO A 242 -21.56 -26.78 -12.92
N GLU A 243 -22.59 -27.23 -13.62
CA GLU A 243 -22.70 -27.13 -15.09
C GLU A 243 -22.60 -25.68 -15.58
N ARG A 244 -23.19 -24.74 -14.83
CA ARG A 244 -23.13 -23.30 -15.13
C ARG A 244 -22.08 -22.62 -14.27
N GLN A 245 -20.91 -22.36 -14.84
CA GLN A 245 -19.80 -21.74 -14.11
C GLN A 245 -19.82 -20.20 -14.14
N ARG A 246 -20.41 -19.61 -15.17
CA ARG A 246 -20.46 -18.15 -15.35
C ARG A 246 -21.63 -17.52 -14.58
N LEU A 247 -21.43 -16.30 -14.11
CA LEU A 247 -22.48 -15.49 -13.53
C LEU A 247 -23.64 -15.29 -14.52
N ARG A 248 -24.86 -15.55 -14.06
CA ARG A 248 -26.09 -15.27 -14.83
C ARG A 248 -26.19 -13.78 -15.16
N VAL A 249 -26.70 -13.49 -16.35
CA VAL A 249 -27.08 -12.13 -16.77
C VAL A 249 -28.39 -11.77 -16.07
N TYR A 250 -28.50 -10.53 -15.59
CA TYR A 250 -29.73 -10.02 -14.99
C TYR A 250 -30.48 -9.10 -15.94
N ASP A 251 -31.79 -9.24 -15.94
CA ASP A 251 -32.68 -8.36 -16.70
C ASP A 251 -32.74 -6.96 -16.08
N LYS A 252 -32.83 -5.96 -16.95
CA LYS A 252 -32.90 -4.54 -16.55
C LYS A 252 -34.16 -4.18 -15.76
N VAL A 253 -35.23 -4.89 -16.06
CA VAL A 253 -36.57 -4.63 -15.54
C VAL A 253 -37.12 -5.97 -15.04
N PRO A 254 -37.68 -6.03 -13.82
CA PRO A 254 -38.38 -7.21 -13.34
C PRO A 254 -39.54 -7.56 -14.27
N VAL A 255 -39.76 -8.86 -14.48
CA VAL A 255 -40.92 -9.35 -15.23
C VAL A 255 -42.15 -9.24 -14.35
N TYR A 256 -43.16 -8.51 -14.82
CA TYR A 256 -44.48 -8.42 -14.19
C TYR A 256 -45.53 -9.11 -15.09
N PRO A 257 -46.62 -9.65 -14.53
CA PRO A 257 -47.69 -10.20 -15.34
C PRO A 257 -48.29 -9.09 -16.23
N PRO A 258 -48.73 -9.40 -17.47
CA PRO A 258 -49.13 -8.40 -18.46
C PRO A 258 -50.17 -7.37 -17.97
N ASN A 259 -51.06 -7.80 -17.06
CA ASN A 259 -52.15 -6.97 -16.53
C ASN A 259 -51.73 -6.05 -15.37
N LEU A 260 -50.51 -6.19 -14.84
CA LEU A 260 -50.04 -5.42 -13.69
C LEU A 260 -49.09 -4.32 -14.14
N LYS A 261 -49.51 -3.06 -13.92
CA LYS A 261 -48.59 -1.92 -14.07
C LYS A 261 -47.53 -1.97 -12.97
N PRO A 262 -46.23 -1.79 -13.29
CA PRO A 262 -45.16 -1.82 -12.30
C PRO A 262 -45.41 -0.81 -11.15
N PRO A 263 -45.45 -1.27 -9.89
CA PRO A 263 -45.81 -0.42 -8.77
C PRO A 263 -44.69 0.58 -8.42
N LYS A 264 -45.05 1.85 -8.20
CA LYS A 264 -44.07 2.88 -7.76
C LYS A 264 -43.86 2.82 -6.25
N MET A 265 -42.64 2.54 -5.77
CA MET A 265 -42.33 2.43 -4.33
C MET A 265 -41.75 3.71 -3.71
N GLN A 266 -42.05 4.02 -2.45
CA GLN A 266 -41.29 5.05 -1.69
C GLN A 266 -39.80 4.63 -1.58
N LYS A 267 -38.88 5.60 -1.46
CA LYS A 267 -37.42 5.36 -1.45
C LYS A 267 -36.93 4.40 -0.35
N ARG A 268 -37.66 4.29 0.78
CA ARG A 268 -37.39 3.38 1.93
C ARG A 268 -35.89 3.18 2.24
N LEU A 269 -35.21 4.23 2.69
CA LEU A 269 -33.76 4.21 2.96
C LEU A 269 -33.32 3.17 4.01
N ARG A 270 -34.25 2.74 4.88
CA ARG A 270 -34.05 1.66 5.86
C ARG A 270 -33.55 0.34 5.27
N TYR A 271 -33.72 0.11 3.97
CA TYR A 271 -33.22 -1.10 3.32
C TYR A 271 -31.69 -1.15 3.19
N MET A 272 -31.01 -0.01 3.33
CA MET A 272 -29.54 0.05 3.30
C MET A 272 -28.94 0.26 4.70
N ARG A 273 -29.76 0.64 5.69
CA ARG A 273 -29.30 0.96 7.04
C ARG A 273 -29.14 -0.32 7.87
N GLY A 274 -28.04 -0.40 8.61
CA GLY A 274 -27.73 -1.47 9.55
C GLY A 274 -27.10 -2.71 8.93
N PRO A 275 -26.94 -3.77 9.75
CA PRO A 275 -26.36 -5.04 9.32
C PRO A 275 -27.35 -5.86 8.48
N GLU A 276 -26.78 -6.69 7.61
CA GLU A 276 -27.46 -7.76 6.90
C GLU A 276 -27.82 -8.90 7.87
N PRO A 277 -29.09 -9.36 7.90
CA PRO A 277 -29.52 -10.39 8.85
C PRO A 277 -29.25 -11.83 8.39
N VAL A 278 -29.29 -12.12 7.09
CA VAL A 278 -29.35 -13.52 6.59
C VAL A 278 -28.12 -13.89 5.76
N HIS A 279 -27.77 -13.10 4.75
CA HIS A 279 -26.76 -13.49 3.76
C HIS A 279 -25.37 -12.94 4.10
N THR A 280 -24.95 -13.23 5.33
CA THR A 280 -23.68 -12.77 5.89
C THR A 280 -22.59 -13.84 5.79
N THR A 281 -22.94 -15.13 5.69
CA THR A 281 -21.98 -16.23 5.61
C THR A 281 -21.75 -16.73 4.18
N LEU A 282 -20.51 -17.11 3.88
CA LEU A 282 -20.14 -17.71 2.59
C LEU A 282 -20.70 -19.14 2.51
N GLN A 283 -21.58 -19.40 1.53
CA GLN A 283 -22.22 -20.71 1.38
C GLN A 283 -21.22 -21.76 0.86
N LEU A 284 -20.38 -21.37 -0.10
CA LEU A 284 -19.32 -22.25 -0.62
C LEU A 284 -18.15 -22.43 0.36
N LYS A 285 -18.10 -21.67 1.47
CA LYS A 285 -16.97 -21.62 2.42
C LYS A 285 -15.60 -21.38 1.77
N GLN A 286 -15.56 -20.74 0.61
CA GLN A 286 -14.33 -20.40 -0.11
C GLN A 286 -14.10 -18.89 -0.15
N TYR A 287 -14.51 -18.22 -1.23
CA TYR A 287 -14.16 -16.82 -1.50
C TYR A 287 -15.38 -16.00 -1.95
N GLY A 288 -15.35 -14.70 -1.68
CA GLY A 288 -16.41 -13.80 -2.14
C GLY A 288 -16.09 -12.32 -1.92
N VAL A 289 -17.07 -11.49 -2.26
CA VAL A 289 -17.04 -10.04 -1.98
C VAL A 289 -18.10 -9.71 -0.94
N VAL A 290 -17.70 -9.09 0.16
CA VAL A 290 -18.59 -8.62 1.22
C VAL A 290 -18.75 -7.10 1.16
N ALA A 291 -19.97 -6.61 1.36
CA ALA A 291 -20.24 -5.18 1.51
C ALA A 291 -19.88 -4.73 2.93
N LEU A 292 -19.05 -3.71 3.08
CA LEU A 292 -18.73 -3.09 4.38
C LEU A 292 -19.75 -1.99 4.74
N SER A 293 -20.36 -1.37 3.73
CA SER A 293 -21.37 -0.32 3.91
C SER A 293 -22.61 -0.59 3.06
N GLY A 294 -23.76 -0.08 3.49
CA GLY A 294 -25.00 -0.17 2.72
C GLY A 294 -25.01 0.74 1.49
N GLY A 295 -25.76 0.35 0.46
CA GLY A 295 -25.85 1.10 -0.80
C GLY A 295 -26.85 0.52 -1.79
N ARG A 296 -26.96 1.14 -2.97
CA ARG A 296 -27.81 0.66 -4.08
C ARG A 296 -26.95 0.13 -5.20
N MET A 297 -27.25 -1.09 -5.65
CA MET A 297 -26.64 -1.68 -6.83
C MET A 297 -27.60 -1.62 -8.01
N ALA A 298 -27.23 -0.88 -9.06
CA ALA A 298 -27.97 -0.82 -10.31
C ALA A 298 -27.41 -1.82 -11.32
N ILE A 299 -28.15 -2.08 -12.41
CA ILE A 299 -27.73 -2.98 -13.50
C ILE A 299 -26.29 -2.73 -13.99
N PRO A 300 -25.82 -1.49 -14.22
CA PRO A 300 -24.46 -1.27 -14.70
C PRO A 300 -23.39 -1.83 -13.76
N HIS A 301 -23.65 -1.87 -12.45
CA HIS A 301 -22.73 -2.43 -11.47
C HIS A 301 -22.72 -3.97 -11.55
N PHE A 302 -23.88 -4.61 -11.76
CA PHE A 302 -23.96 -6.05 -12.01
C PHE A 302 -23.24 -6.43 -13.30
N GLU A 303 -23.44 -5.69 -14.39
CA GLU A 303 -22.75 -5.95 -15.66
C GLU A 303 -21.25 -5.70 -15.57
N MET A 304 -20.82 -4.65 -14.88
CA MET A 304 -19.40 -4.38 -14.61
C MET A 304 -18.75 -5.56 -13.88
N ALA A 305 -19.35 -6.01 -12.78
CA ALA A 305 -18.82 -7.12 -11.99
C ALA A 305 -18.86 -8.44 -12.78
N ARG A 306 -19.95 -8.71 -13.53
CA ARG A 306 -20.07 -9.88 -14.42
C ARG A 306 -18.97 -9.91 -15.48
N LEU A 307 -18.69 -8.78 -16.13
CA LEU A 307 -17.64 -8.67 -17.16
C LEU A 307 -16.24 -8.82 -16.57
N VAL A 308 -15.98 -8.25 -15.38
CA VAL A 308 -14.69 -8.42 -14.70
C VAL A 308 -14.45 -9.88 -14.36
N VAL A 309 -15.45 -10.56 -13.78
CA VAL A 309 -15.36 -11.98 -13.44
C VAL A 309 -15.20 -12.82 -14.71
N ALA A 310 -16.03 -12.61 -15.72
CA ALA A 310 -15.98 -13.39 -16.96
C ALA A 310 -14.63 -13.32 -17.70
N ARG A 311 -13.87 -12.23 -17.55
CA ARG A 311 -12.53 -12.08 -18.17
C ARG A 311 -11.42 -12.82 -17.43
N LYS A 312 -11.56 -13.02 -16.11
CA LYS A 312 -10.52 -13.58 -15.24
C LYS A 312 -10.85 -14.97 -14.70
N LEU A 313 -12.07 -15.45 -14.92
CA LEU A 313 -12.56 -16.73 -14.40
C LEU A 313 -12.15 -17.89 -15.32
N ASP A 314 -11.43 -18.86 -14.77
CA ASP A 314 -11.10 -20.11 -15.46
C ASP A 314 -12.25 -21.10 -15.40
N MET A 315 -12.98 -21.26 -16.51
CA MET A 315 -14.21 -22.07 -16.57
C MET A 315 -14.03 -23.55 -16.22
N LYS A 316 -12.82 -24.10 -16.35
CA LYS A 316 -12.53 -25.51 -16.04
C LYS A 316 -12.33 -25.76 -14.55
N ARG A 317 -11.84 -24.75 -13.81
CA ARG A 317 -11.42 -24.87 -12.41
C ARG A 317 -12.35 -24.12 -11.47
N MET A 318 -12.99 -23.05 -11.94
CA MET A 318 -13.67 -22.06 -11.12
C MET A 318 -15.10 -21.82 -11.61
N PHE A 319 -15.96 -21.41 -10.68
CA PHE A 319 -17.31 -20.94 -10.97
C PHE A 319 -17.66 -19.76 -10.06
N ALA A 320 -18.62 -18.94 -10.49
CA ALA A 320 -19.07 -17.77 -9.75
C ALA A 320 -20.59 -17.70 -9.68
N ILE A 321 -21.11 -17.34 -8.50
CA ILE A 321 -22.54 -17.30 -8.20
C ILE A 321 -22.91 -15.94 -7.60
N TRP A 322 -24.05 -15.39 -8.04
CA TRP A 322 -24.64 -14.22 -7.40
C TRP A 322 -25.31 -14.61 -6.09
N ARG A 323 -24.95 -13.93 -5.00
CA ARG A 323 -25.68 -14.01 -3.71
C ARG A 323 -26.74 -12.92 -3.58
N VAL A 324 -26.78 -11.96 -4.50
CA VAL A 324 -27.73 -10.84 -4.50
C VAL A 324 -28.76 -11.00 -5.60
N ASP A 325 -30.00 -10.67 -5.29
CA ASP A 325 -31.14 -10.73 -6.21
C ASP A 325 -31.05 -9.68 -7.34
N PRO A 326 -31.70 -9.95 -8.49
CA PRO A 326 -31.80 -8.96 -9.56
C PRO A 326 -32.46 -7.66 -9.08
N PRO A 327 -32.18 -6.53 -9.75
CA PRO A 327 -32.76 -5.23 -9.39
C PRO A 327 -34.28 -5.23 -9.39
N TRP A 328 -34.88 -5.03 -8.22
CA TRP A 328 -36.33 -5.04 -8.02
C TRP A 328 -36.91 -3.74 -7.47
N GLN A 329 -36.09 -2.90 -6.81
CA GLN A 329 -36.58 -1.66 -6.21
C GLN A 329 -36.69 -0.55 -7.29
N PRO A 330 -37.88 -0.03 -7.58
CA PRO A 330 -38.04 1.01 -8.61
C PRO A 330 -37.56 2.37 -8.11
N ILE A 331 -36.73 3.05 -8.90
CA ILE A 331 -36.33 4.43 -8.68
C ILE A 331 -37.09 5.33 -9.64
N THR A 332 -37.88 6.26 -9.08
CA THR A 332 -38.64 7.23 -9.88
C THR A 332 -37.88 8.53 -10.06
N LYS A 333 -37.92 9.09 -11.27
CA LYS A 333 -37.34 10.39 -11.61
C LYS A 333 -38.42 11.27 -12.26
N LYS A 334 -38.46 12.55 -11.91
CA LYS A 334 -39.29 13.54 -12.62
C LYS A 334 -38.51 14.07 -13.83
N GLY A 335 -39.23 14.49 -14.87
CA GLY A 335 -38.63 15.15 -16.02
C GLY A 335 -37.87 16.41 -15.59
N GLN A 336 -36.75 16.70 -16.26
CA GLN A 336 -35.97 17.91 -16.01
C GLN A 336 -36.83 19.16 -16.33
N GLY A 337 -36.73 20.20 -15.51
CA GLY A 337 -37.49 21.45 -15.69
C GLY A 337 -38.94 21.41 -15.17
N GLN A 338 -39.42 20.29 -14.63
CA GLN A 338 -40.75 20.19 -14.03
C GLN A 338 -40.81 20.85 -12.65
N ARG A 339 -41.95 21.49 -12.34
CA ARG A 339 -42.20 22.10 -11.02
C ARG A 339 -42.40 21.04 -9.93
N MET A 340 -42.27 21.46 -8.67
CA MET A 340 -42.64 20.64 -7.51
C MET A 340 -44.17 20.39 -7.49
N GLY A 341 -44.61 19.26 -6.91
CA GLY A 341 -46.01 18.82 -6.98
C GLY A 341 -46.33 17.98 -8.22
N GLY A 342 -47.61 17.83 -8.58
CA GLY A 342 -48.04 17.07 -9.78
C GLY A 342 -47.87 15.54 -9.68
N GLY A 343 -47.78 15.00 -8.47
CA GLY A 343 -47.63 13.56 -8.25
C GLY A 343 -46.21 13.03 -8.44
N LYS A 344 -46.11 11.70 -8.54
CA LYS A 344 -44.83 10.97 -8.56
C LYS A 344 -44.38 10.67 -10.00
N GLY A 345 -43.11 10.93 -10.30
CA GLY A 345 -42.51 10.70 -11.61
C GLY A 345 -42.58 9.26 -12.12
N ALA A 346 -42.19 9.05 -13.37
CA ALA A 346 -42.07 7.72 -13.97
C ALA A 346 -40.91 6.93 -13.33
N ILE A 347 -40.94 5.60 -13.48
CA ILE A 347 -39.83 4.74 -13.07
C ILE A 347 -38.72 4.90 -14.11
N ASP A 348 -37.53 5.22 -13.64
CA ASP A 348 -36.34 5.45 -14.48
C ASP A 348 -35.54 4.16 -14.61
N HIS A 349 -35.19 3.54 -13.49
CA HIS A 349 -34.47 2.26 -13.44
C HIS A 349 -34.77 1.50 -12.13
N TYR A 350 -34.31 0.25 -12.07
CA TYR A 350 -34.41 -0.59 -10.89
C TYR A 350 -33.05 -0.76 -10.22
N VAL A 351 -33.05 -0.91 -8.90
CA VAL A 351 -31.86 -1.15 -8.07
C VAL A 351 -32.12 -2.25 -7.06
N THR A 352 -31.05 -2.86 -6.54
CA THR A 352 -31.09 -3.72 -5.36
C THR A 352 -30.46 -2.97 -4.18
N PRO A 353 -31.22 -2.70 -3.10
CA PRO A 353 -30.64 -2.15 -1.88
C PRO A 353 -29.85 -3.23 -1.13
N ILE A 354 -28.69 -2.87 -0.61
CA ILE A 354 -27.74 -3.75 0.06
C ILE A 354 -27.41 -3.16 1.43
N LYS A 355 -27.28 -4.02 2.43
CA LYS A 355 -26.84 -3.68 3.79
C LYS A 355 -25.39 -4.05 4.03
N ALA A 356 -24.81 -3.51 5.10
CA ALA A 356 -23.46 -3.86 5.54
C ALA A 356 -23.42 -5.34 5.99
N GLY A 357 -22.35 -6.06 5.64
CA GLY A 357 -22.19 -7.49 5.87
C GLY A 357 -22.78 -8.40 4.80
N ARG A 358 -23.50 -7.85 3.81
CA ARG A 358 -24.09 -8.65 2.71
C ARG A 358 -23.01 -9.16 1.77
N ILE A 359 -23.02 -10.46 1.49
CA ILE A 359 -22.19 -11.05 0.43
C ILE A 359 -22.83 -10.77 -0.94
N ILE A 360 -22.04 -10.23 -1.85
CA ILE A 360 -22.48 -9.80 -3.19
C ILE A 360 -22.42 -10.96 -4.18
N LEU A 361 -21.24 -11.57 -4.28
CA LEU A 361 -20.95 -12.70 -5.14
C LEU A 361 -19.98 -13.64 -4.44
N GLU A 362 -20.06 -14.89 -4.82
CA GLU A 362 -19.14 -15.94 -4.39
C GLU A 362 -18.41 -16.52 -5.59
N VAL A 363 -17.16 -16.90 -5.35
CA VAL A 363 -16.34 -17.64 -6.30
C VAL A 363 -15.89 -18.90 -5.61
N GLY A 364 -16.12 -20.03 -6.26
CA GLY A 364 -15.67 -21.33 -5.81
C GLY A 364 -14.99 -22.12 -6.91
N GLY A 365 -14.46 -23.29 -6.53
CA GLY A 365 -13.72 -24.19 -7.41
C GLY A 365 -12.35 -24.57 -6.86
N LYS A 366 -11.55 -25.22 -7.71
CA LYS A 366 -10.21 -25.75 -7.40
C LYS A 366 -9.14 -24.65 -7.53
N CYS A 367 -9.24 -23.63 -6.68
CA CYS A 367 -8.43 -22.41 -6.76
C CYS A 367 -7.95 -21.95 -5.38
N GLU A 368 -6.85 -21.20 -5.37
CA GLU A 368 -6.32 -20.55 -4.17
C GLU A 368 -6.73 -19.08 -4.09
N TYR A 369 -6.79 -18.54 -2.88
CA TYR A 369 -7.22 -17.15 -2.66
C TYR A 369 -6.36 -16.15 -3.44
N ALA A 370 -5.06 -16.40 -3.60
CA ALA A 370 -4.15 -15.53 -4.33
C ALA A 370 -4.55 -15.35 -5.81
N GLU A 371 -5.02 -16.42 -6.47
CA GLU A 371 -5.50 -16.37 -7.85
C GLU A 371 -6.77 -15.51 -7.97
N VAL A 372 -7.69 -15.67 -7.01
CA VAL A 372 -9.02 -15.03 -7.04
C VAL A 372 -8.99 -13.58 -6.52
N TYR A 373 -8.05 -13.26 -5.63
CA TYR A 373 -7.97 -12.00 -4.92
C TYR A 373 -7.96 -10.79 -5.85
N GLN A 374 -7.13 -10.81 -6.90
CA GLN A 374 -7.01 -9.68 -7.82
C GLN A 374 -8.27 -9.47 -8.67
N MET A 375 -9.08 -10.50 -8.89
CA MET A 375 -10.38 -10.37 -9.54
C MET A 375 -11.41 -9.76 -8.58
N LEU A 376 -11.52 -10.29 -7.36
CA LEU A 376 -12.48 -9.84 -6.35
C LEU A 376 -12.20 -8.41 -5.89
N LYS A 377 -10.92 -8.05 -5.74
CA LYS A 377 -10.49 -6.70 -5.37
C LYS A 377 -10.95 -5.65 -6.39
N ILE A 378 -10.78 -5.91 -7.69
CA ILE A 378 -11.23 -5.00 -8.75
C ILE A 378 -12.75 -4.83 -8.70
N VAL A 379 -13.49 -5.91 -8.43
CA VAL A 379 -14.94 -5.81 -8.28
C VAL A 379 -15.28 -4.94 -7.07
N ALA A 380 -14.68 -5.23 -5.90
CA ALA A 380 -14.93 -4.51 -4.65
C ALA A 380 -14.66 -3.00 -4.77
N GLU A 381 -13.55 -2.60 -5.42
CA GLU A 381 -13.18 -1.19 -5.63
C GLU A 381 -14.14 -0.45 -6.57
N ARG A 382 -14.79 -1.15 -7.51
CA ARG A 382 -15.69 -0.56 -8.49
C ARG A 382 -17.16 -0.55 -8.06
N LEU A 383 -17.50 -1.16 -6.92
CA LEU A 383 -18.84 -1.11 -6.36
C LEU A 383 -19.14 0.30 -5.83
N PRO A 384 -20.42 0.73 -5.83
CA PRO A 384 -20.81 2.07 -5.40
C PRO A 384 -20.75 2.27 -3.86
N PHE A 385 -20.29 1.28 -3.11
CA PHE A 385 -20.17 1.28 -1.66
C PHE A 385 -18.89 0.56 -1.26
N LYS A 386 -18.41 0.78 -0.02
CA LYS A 386 -17.22 0.10 0.48
C LYS A 386 -17.45 -1.40 0.52
N ALA A 387 -16.56 -2.14 -0.12
CA ALA A 387 -16.61 -3.59 -0.19
C ALA A 387 -15.20 -4.15 -0.06
N GLU A 388 -15.10 -5.43 0.29
CA GLU A 388 -13.84 -6.11 0.50
C GLU A 388 -13.87 -7.51 -0.10
N ALA A 389 -12.74 -7.95 -0.65
CA ALA A 389 -12.52 -9.34 -1.03
C ALA A 389 -12.19 -10.14 0.23
N VAL A 390 -12.88 -11.27 0.44
CA VAL A 390 -12.74 -12.09 1.64
C VAL A 390 -12.68 -13.56 1.29
N SER A 391 -11.90 -14.31 2.08
CA SER A 391 -12.01 -15.76 2.20
C SER A 391 -12.79 -16.14 3.44
N TYR A 392 -13.27 -17.39 3.51
CA TYR A 392 -13.95 -17.91 4.69
C TYR A 392 -13.05 -17.88 5.93
N GLU A 393 -11.79 -18.28 5.79
CA GLU A 393 -10.77 -18.20 6.85
C GLU A 393 -10.59 -16.76 7.34
N ILE A 394 -10.39 -15.79 6.44
CA ILE A 394 -10.24 -14.36 6.77
C ILE A 394 -11.48 -13.84 7.50
N MET A 395 -12.68 -14.27 7.10
CA MET A 395 -13.92 -13.85 7.74
C MET A 395 -14.05 -14.39 9.16
N GLN A 396 -13.66 -15.64 9.39
CA GLN A 396 -13.61 -16.23 10.73
C GLN A 396 -12.58 -15.55 11.62
N GLU A 397 -11.37 -15.30 11.10
CA GLU A 397 -10.32 -14.58 11.82
C GLU A 397 -10.77 -13.17 12.22
N LYS A 398 -11.43 -12.44 11.32
CA LYS A 398 -11.99 -11.11 11.63
C LYS A 398 -13.06 -11.18 12.72
N ALA A 399 -13.97 -12.15 12.65
CA ALA A 399 -15.00 -12.33 13.67
C ALA A 399 -14.41 -12.72 15.03
N ALA A 400 -13.40 -13.61 15.04
CA ALA A 400 -12.67 -13.98 16.25
C ALA A 400 -11.90 -12.80 16.84
N LYS A 401 -11.27 -12.00 15.97
CA LYS A 401 -10.56 -10.78 16.35
C LYS A 401 -11.50 -9.73 16.94
N GLU A 402 -12.66 -9.46 16.32
CA GLU A 402 -13.66 -8.53 16.86
C GLU A 402 -14.14 -8.99 18.24
N LYS A 403 -14.41 -10.30 18.41
CA LYS A 403 -14.79 -10.86 19.71
C LYS A 403 -13.68 -10.71 20.75
N TRP A 404 -12.43 -10.98 20.38
CA TRP A 404 -11.28 -10.79 21.25
C TRP A 404 -11.09 -9.32 21.64
N GLU A 405 -11.26 -8.39 20.71
CA GLU A 405 -11.21 -6.95 20.98
C GLU A 405 -12.33 -6.49 21.92
N GLU A 406 -13.53 -7.04 21.79
CA GLU A 406 -14.65 -6.77 22.70
C GLU A 406 -14.39 -7.30 24.12
N GLU A 407 -13.83 -8.51 24.24
CA GLU A 407 -13.52 -9.15 25.54
C GLU A 407 -12.33 -8.48 26.25
N ASN A 408 -11.31 -8.05 25.49
CA ASN A 408 -10.11 -7.41 26.05
C ASN A 408 -10.20 -5.89 26.13
N ASN A 409 -11.36 -5.32 25.81
CA ASN A 409 -11.58 -3.89 25.91
C ASN A 409 -11.42 -3.42 27.36
N GLN A 410 -10.36 -2.68 27.65
CA GLN A 410 -10.07 -2.13 28.97
C GLN A 410 -10.98 -0.96 29.36
N ASN A 411 -11.65 -0.34 28.39
CA ASN A 411 -12.51 0.80 28.66
C ASN A 411 -13.83 0.33 29.33
N PRO A 412 -14.11 0.71 30.59
CA PRO A 412 -15.35 0.31 31.27
C PRO A 412 -16.60 0.94 30.63
N TYR A 413 -16.46 2.08 29.96
CA TYR A 413 -17.57 2.81 29.34
C TYR A 413 -17.71 2.45 27.86
N THR A 414 -18.32 1.30 27.59
CA THR A 414 -18.67 0.90 26.22
C THR A 414 -19.86 1.71 25.69
N MET A 415 -19.94 1.92 24.37
CA MET A 415 -21.10 2.59 23.75
C MET A 415 -22.41 1.87 24.10
N LYS A 416 -22.39 0.53 24.15
CA LYS A 416 -23.51 -0.28 24.59
C LYS A 416 -23.94 0.06 26.02
N TYR A 417 -22.99 0.14 26.95
CA TYR A 417 -23.24 0.48 28.35
C TYR A 417 -23.79 1.90 28.53
N LEU A 418 -23.21 2.89 27.83
CA LEU A 418 -23.65 4.28 27.88
C LEU A 418 -25.10 4.43 27.42
N ILE A 419 -25.44 3.80 26.30
CA ILE A 419 -26.79 3.82 25.73
C ILE A 419 -27.78 3.07 26.63
N GLN A 420 -27.44 1.90 27.16
CA GLN A 420 -28.39 1.14 28.00
C GLN A 420 -28.76 1.88 29.29
N ASN A 421 -27.81 2.60 29.89
CA ASN A 421 -28.02 3.31 31.16
C ASN A 421 -28.45 4.78 30.98
N ASN A 422 -28.69 5.25 29.74
CA ASN A 422 -29.00 6.66 29.45
C ASN A 422 -28.02 7.64 30.12
N MET A 423 -26.73 7.30 30.11
CA MET A 423 -25.70 8.10 30.75
C MET A 423 -25.67 9.51 30.14
N GLY A 424 -25.65 10.53 30.98
CA GLY A 424 -25.66 11.93 30.54
C GLY A 424 -26.91 12.36 29.77
N GLY A 425 -28.01 11.59 29.80
CA GLY A 425 -29.22 11.89 29.04
C GLY A 425 -29.08 11.72 27.52
N CYS A 426 -28.13 10.87 27.08
CA CYS A 426 -27.79 10.68 25.67
C CYS A 426 -28.97 10.22 24.78
N HIS A 427 -30.04 9.64 25.35
CA HIS A 427 -31.23 9.22 24.59
C HIS A 427 -31.92 10.36 23.85
N LYS A 428 -31.75 11.61 24.30
CA LYS A 428 -32.33 12.78 23.63
C LYS A 428 -31.73 13.01 22.24
N GLU A 429 -30.46 12.66 22.06
CA GLU A 429 -29.69 12.92 20.84
C GLU A 429 -29.59 11.68 19.93
N LEU A 430 -29.88 10.49 20.47
CA LEU A 430 -29.70 9.23 19.76
C LEU A 430 -30.94 8.79 18.98
N SER A 431 -30.70 8.16 17.83
CA SER A 431 -31.76 7.55 17.03
C SER A 431 -32.20 6.21 17.64
N PRO A 432 -33.47 5.78 17.50
CA PRO A 432 -33.91 4.44 17.91
C PRO A 432 -33.08 3.28 17.31
N TYR A 433 -32.38 3.53 16.18
CA TYR A 433 -31.48 2.56 15.58
C TYR A 433 -30.15 2.43 16.32
N ASP A 434 -29.68 3.50 16.96
CA ASP A 434 -28.44 3.49 17.75
C ASP A 434 -28.65 2.65 19.02
N HIS A 435 -29.87 2.59 19.55
CA HIS A 435 -30.23 1.65 20.61
C HIS A 435 -30.15 0.17 20.18
N ARG A 436 -30.30 -0.10 18.89
CA ARG A 436 -30.25 -1.47 18.35
C ARG A 436 -28.83 -1.90 18.02
N TRP A 437 -28.00 -0.96 17.55
CA TRP A 437 -26.70 -1.27 16.98
C TRP A 437 -25.52 -0.60 17.68
N TYR A 438 -25.78 0.14 18.75
CA TYR A 438 -24.78 0.73 19.65
C TYR A 438 -23.68 1.52 18.92
N GLY A 439 -24.06 2.31 17.91
CA GLY A 439 -23.15 3.16 17.14
C GLY A 439 -22.31 2.44 16.07
N LYS A 440 -22.44 1.11 15.90
CA LYS A 440 -21.70 0.36 14.86
C LYS A 440 -22.13 0.71 13.43
N TYR A 441 -23.37 1.17 13.24
CA TYR A 441 -23.92 1.54 11.94
C TYR A 441 -24.61 2.90 12.03
N ILE A 442 -24.06 3.88 11.30
CA ILE A 442 -24.54 5.26 11.30
C ILE A 442 -25.53 5.45 10.15
#